data_AF-A0A0D3EQY3-F1
#
_entry.id   AF-A0A0D3EQY3-F1
#
_cell.length_a   1.000
_cell.length_b   1.000
_cell.length_c   1.000
_cell.angle_alpha   90.00
_cell.angle_beta   90.00
_cell.angle_gamma   90.00
#
_symmetry.space_group_name_H-M   'P 1'
#
loop_
_entity.id
_entity.type
_entity.pdbx_description
1 polymer ?
#
loop_
_entity_poly.entity_id
_entity_poly.type
_entity_poly.pdbx_seq_one_letter_code
_entity_poly.pdbx_strand_id
1 'polypeptide(L)'
;MATGERTMIEKRHLYTSDDLLRSTPSITAYNSTSLTLRQELANHGVPRLGAEAARAAIADWGGRASDITHLVFVTSTSGCLPGADFELLGLLGLPPSTKRAMVEILDRMESKLGLGKEKLEASRAVMAQYGNTRSSCVVLVMEEMRRWSEERGLRTAGEGLDMGMLVGFGPGLTVETIVLRALPIN
;
A
#
# COMPACT_ATOMS: atom_id res chain seq x y z
N MET A 1 21.13 -28.83 -13.61
CA MET A 1 21.08 -27.64 -12.73
C MET A 1 19.64 -27.34 -12.43
N ALA A 2 19.28 -27.26 -11.15
CA ALA A 2 17.93 -26.87 -10.76
C ALA A 2 17.71 -25.40 -11.11
N THR A 3 16.52 -25.05 -11.58
CA THR A 3 16.20 -23.72 -12.13
C THR A 3 16.38 -22.55 -11.14
N GLY A 4 16.55 -22.81 -9.84
CA GLY A 4 16.72 -21.79 -8.80
C GLY A 4 18.16 -21.32 -8.52
N GLU A 5 19.19 -22.06 -8.97
CA GLU A 5 20.59 -21.85 -8.53
C GLU A 5 21.21 -20.54 -9.04
N ARG A 6 20.61 -19.88 -10.04
CA ARG A 6 21.10 -18.62 -10.63
C ARG A 6 20.41 -17.36 -10.09
N THR A 7 19.52 -17.52 -9.12
CA THR A 7 18.69 -16.41 -8.64
C THR A 7 19.40 -15.47 -7.67
N MET A 8 20.57 -15.86 -7.14
CA MET A 8 21.28 -15.16 -6.05
C MET A 8 20.44 -15.02 -4.77
N ILE A 9 19.36 -15.79 -4.63
CA ILE A 9 18.47 -15.76 -3.47
C ILE A 9 18.87 -16.88 -2.51
N GLU A 10 19.34 -16.50 -1.32
CA GLU A 10 19.70 -17.45 -0.27
C GLU A 10 18.48 -18.01 0.46
N LYS A 11 17.49 -17.15 0.75
CA LYS A 11 16.28 -17.52 1.50
C LYS A 11 15.09 -16.66 1.09
N ARG A 12 13.90 -17.29 1.06
CA ARG A 12 12.61 -16.59 0.95
C ARG A 12 11.72 -16.97 2.12
N HIS A 13 10.97 -15.99 2.62
CA HIS A 13 9.93 -16.20 3.61
C HIS A 13 8.58 -16.24 2.89
N LEU A 14 7.77 -17.23 3.21
CA LEU A 14 6.49 -17.50 2.56
C LEU A 14 5.44 -17.68 3.66
N TYR A 15 4.27 -17.06 3.46
CA TYR A 15 3.11 -17.28 4.34
C TYR A 15 2.51 -18.69 4.14
N THR A 16 2.61 -19.23 2.93
CA THR A 16 2.16 -20.59 2.60
C THR A 16 3.16 -21.63 3.07
N SER A 17 2.75 -22.51 3.99
CA SER A 17 3.54 -23.67 4.42
C SER A 17 3.45 -24.83 3.43
N ASP A 18 4.42 -25.74 3.50
CA ASP A 18 4.40 -26.98 2.71
C ASP A 18 3.14 -27.82 2.98
N ASP A 19 2.69 -27.88 4.24
CA ASP A 19 1.47 -28.60 4.62
C ASP A 19 0.22 -27.99 3.97
N LEU A 20 0.12 -26.65 3.96
CA LEU A 20 -0.98 -25.94 3.32
C LEU A 20 -0.99 -26.16 1.80
N LEU A 21 0.18 -26.18 1.17
CA LEU A 21 0.29 -26.44 -0.27
C LEU A 21 -0.11 -27.88 -0.60
N ARG A 22 0.28 -28.85 0.23
CA ARG A 22 -0.10 -30.27 0.08
C ARG A 22 -1.60 -30.48 0.31
N SER A 23 -2.19 -29.79 1.28
CA SER A 23 -3.63 -29.88 1.57
C SER A 23 -4.51 -29.14 0.55
N THR A 24 -3.92 -28.30 -0.31
CA THR A 24 -4.66 -27.44 -1.23
C THR A 24 -4.13 -27.53 -2.68
N PRO A 25 -4.30 -28.68 -3.36
CA PRO A 25 -3.63 -28.96 -4.63
C PRO A 25 -3.99 -27.99 -5.76
N SER A 26 -5.19 -27.38 -5.71
CA SER A 26 -5.64 -26.35 -6.67
C SER A 26 -4.78 -25.09 -6.64
N ILE A 27 -4.11 -24.80 -5.53
CA ILE A 27 -3.16 -23.67 -5.42
C ILE A 27 -1.84 -24.00 -6.14
N THR A 28 -1.44 -25.27 -6.17
CA THR A 28 -0.20 -25.71 -6.82
C THR A 28 -0.39 -26.14 -8.28
N ALA A 29 -1.60 -26.52 -8.65
CA ALA A 29 -1.92 -26.99 -10.00
C ALA A 29 -1.95 -25.84 -11.01
N TYR A 30 -1.22 -26.02 -12.11
CA TYR A 30 -1.19 -25.05 -13.20
C TYR A 30 -2.59 -24.85 -13.80
N ASN A 31 -2.99 -23.59 -13.96
CA ASN A 31 -4.28 -23.17 -14.52
C ASN A 31 -5.53 -23.72 -13.80
N SER A 32 -5.39 -24.12 -12.52
CA SER A 32 -6.52 -24.58 -11.71
C SER A 32 -7.27 -23.41 -11.06
N THR A 33 -8.59 -23.55 -10.98
CA THR A 33 -9.47 -22.60 -10.29
C THR A 33 -9.18 -22.58 -8.79
N SER A 34 -8.56 -21.51 -8.33
CA SER A 34 -8.09 -21.37 -6.94
C SER A 34 -8.25 -19.96 -6.37
N LEU A 35 -8.96 -19.08 -7.07
CA LEU A 35 -9.09 -17.66 -6.73
C LEU A 35 -9.65 -17.47 -5.31
N THR A 36 -10.74 -18.14 -4.95
CA THR A 36 -11.37 -18.01 -3.63
C THR A 36 -10.40 -18.36 -2.51
N LEU A 37 -9.71 -19.50 -2.60
CA LEU A 37 -8.76 -19.95 -1.60
C LEU A 37 -7.56 -19.00 -1.47
N ARG A 38 -7.03 -18.51 -2.60
CA ARG A 38 -5.95 -17.52 -2.61
C ARG A 38 -6.40 -16.20 -1.99
N GLN A 39 -7.65 -15.81 -2.24
CA GLN A 39 -8.23 -14.59 -1.69
C GLN A 39 -8.45 -14.69 -0.18
N GLU A 40 -8.94 -15.83 0.33
CA GLU A 40 -9.08 -16.10 1.77
C GLU A 40 -7.73 -16.06 2.49
N LEU A 41 -6.70 -16.69 1.91
CA LEU A 41 -5.34 -16.65 2.44
C LEU A 41 -4.80 -15.22 2.48
N ALA A 42 -4.99 -14.45 1.41
CA ALA A 42 -4.57 -13.06 1.36
C ALA A 42 -5.33 -12.19 2.36
N ASN A 43 -6.66 -12.36 2.49
CA ASN A 43 -7.48 -11.60 3.42
C ASN A 43 -7.01 -11.75 4.86
N HIS A 44 -6.56 -12.94 5.27
CA HIS A 44 -6.06 -13.15 6.63
C HIS A 44 -4.56 -12.83 6.79
N GLY A 45 -3.75 -13.20 5.81
CA GLY A 45 -2.29 -13.06 5.89
C GLY A 45 -1.84 -11.60 5.75
N VAL A 46 -2.44 -10.85 4.82
CA VAL A 46 -2.04 -9.47 4.49
C VAL A 46 -2.19 -8.53 5.70
N PRO A 47 -3.34 -8.47 6.41
CA PRO A 47 -3.50 -7.58 7.55
C PRO A 47 -2.67 -8.01 8.75
N ARG A 48 -2.52 -9.32 9.01
CA ARG A 48 -1.72 -9.82 10.13
C ARG A 48 -0.26 -9.46 9.98
N LEU A 49 0.33 -9.70 8.81
CA LEU A 49 1.72 -9.34 8.59
C LEU A 49 1.92 -7.82 8.61
N GLY A 50 0.98 -7.08 8.02
CA GLY A 50 0.95 -5.62 8.13
C GLY A 50 0.90 -5.13 9.58
N ALA A 51 0.16 -5.81 10.45
CA ALA A 51 0.03 -5.46 11.86
C ALA A 51 1.34 -5.70 12.63
N GLU A 52 2.01 -6.83 12.40
CA GLU A 52 3.30 -7.12 13.03
C GLU A 52 4.36 -6.10 12.62
N ALA A 53 4.45 -5.80 11.32
CA ALA A 53 5.37 -4.78 10.82
C ALA A 53 5.06 -3.38 11.38
N ALA A 54 3.79 -2.98 11.39
CA ALA A 54 3.38 -1.69 11.92
C ALA A 54 3.66 -1.57 13.43
N ARG A 55 3.45 -2.64 14.22
CA ARG A 55 3.78 -2.65 15.65
C ARG A 55 5.27 -2.44 15.88
N ALA A 56 6.13 -3.11 15.09
CA ALA A 56 7.57 -2.93 15.18
C ALA A 56 7.97 -1.47 14.83
N ALA A 57 7.39 -0.89 13.78
CA ALA A 57 7.66 0.50 13.39
C ALA A 57 7.19 1.52 14.45
N ILE A 58 6.03 1.29 15.08
CA ILE A 58 5.53 2.14 16.16
C ILE A 58 6.43 2.05 17.40
N ALA A 59 6.89 0.84 17.72
CA ALA A 59 7.81 0.63 18.84
C ALA A 59 9.16 1.34 18.60
N ASP A 60 9.69 1.28 17.39
CA ASP A 60 10.91 1.99 16.98
C ASP A 60 10.74 3.51 17.02
N TRP A 61 9.58 4.02 16.57
CA TRP A 61 9.22 5.44 16.65
C TRP A 61 9.11 5.93 18.11
N GLY A 62 8.69 5.08 19.04
CA GLY A 62 8.51 5.41 20.46
C GLY A 62 7.26 6.25 20.78
N GLY A 63 6.41 6.51 19.78
CA GLY A 63 5.11 7.18 19.95
C GLY A 63 3.98 6.23 20.31
N ARG A 64 2.76 6.75 20.45
CA ARG A 64 1.56 5.92 20.69
C ARG A 64 0.80 5.72 19.38
N ALA A 65 0.26 4.51 19.19
CA ALA A 65 -0.58 4.20 18.03
C ALA A 65 -1.79 5.14 17.88
N SER A 66 -2.32 5.66 18.98
CA SER A 66 -3.41 6.65 19.01
C SER A 66 -3.05 7.98 18.33
N ASP A 67 -1.76 8.29 18.21
CA ASP A 67 -1.27 9.54 17.64
C ASP A 67 -1.13 9.46 16.10
N ILE A 68 -1.35 8.27 15.51
CA ILE A 68 -1.34 8.06 14.04
C ILE A 68 -2.63 8.61 13.43
N THR A 69 -2.48 9.53 12.48
CA THR A 69 -3.63 10.24 11.88
C THR A 69 -4.03 9.71 10.49
N HIS A 70 -3.11 9.06 9.77
CA HIS A 70 -3.31 8.60 8.40
C HIS A 70 -2.63 7.24 8.17
N LEU A 71 -3.32 6.36 7.45
CA LEU A 71 -2.80 5.06 7.02
C LEU A 71 -2.87 4.94 5.50
N VAL A 72 -1.72 4.73 4.88
CA VAL A 72 -1.60 4.43 3.44
C VAL A 72 -1.26 2.95 3.30
N PHE A 73 -2.14 2.20 2.63
CA PHE A 73 -2.02 0.75 2.50
C PHE A 73 -2.03 0.36 1.03
N VAL A 74 -1.04 -0.43 0.59
CA VAL A 74 -0.96 -0.93 -0.79
C VAL A 74 -0.92 -2.44 -0.75
N THR A 75 -1.59 -3.11 -1.67
CA THR A 75 -1.47 -4.56 -1.82
C THR A 75 -1.83 -4.93 -3.25
N SER A 76 -1.06 -5.85 -3.83
CA SER A 76 -1.38 -6.47 -5.12
C SER A 76 -1.99 -7.86 -4.95
N THR A 77 -2.18 -8.29 -3.69
CA THR A 77 -2.45 -9.69 -3.33
C THR A 77 -3.89 -9.90 -2.86
N SER A 78 -4.65 -8.85 -2.57
CA SER A 78 -6.06 -8.96 -2.15
C SER A 78 -6.97 -7.95 -2.83
N GLY A 79 -8.20 -8.38 -3.17
CA GLY A 79 -9.26 -7.54 -3.75
C GLY A 79 -10.58 -7.52 -2.96
N CYS A 80 -10.56 -7.68 -1.63
CA CYS A 80 -11.77 -7.78 -0.81
C CYS A 80 -12.33 -6.43 -0.31
N LEU A 81 -13.61 -6.43 0.09
CA LEU A 81 -14.29 -5.32 0.75
C LEU A 81 -15.08 -5.85 1.98
N PRO A 82 -14.88 -5.31 3.20
CA PRO A 82 -13.90 -4.29 3.57
C PRO A 82 -12.46 -4.77 3.37
N GLY A 83 -11.56 -3.87 2.95
CA GLY A 83 -10.19 -4.19 2.56
C GLY A 83 -9.27 -4.46 3.74
N ALA A 84 -8.04 -4.90 3.45
CA ALA A 84 -7.01 -5.20 4.45
C ALA A 84 -6.70 -4.01 5.38
N ASP A 85 -6.90 -2.78 4.90
CA ASP A 85 -6.80 -1.53 5.65
C ASP A 85 -7.79 -1.46 6.83
N PHE A 86 -8.98 -2.03 6.69
CA PHE A 86 -10.01 -2.06 7.73
C PHE A 86 -9.68 -3.09 8.80
N GLU A 87 -9.26 -4.29 8.41
CA GLU A 87 -8.89 -5.36 9.34
C GLU A 87 -7.63 -4.98 10.15
N LEU A 88 -6.68 -4.33 9.50
CA LEU A 88 -5.47 -3.79 10.15
C LEU A 88 -5.79 -2.77 11.24
N LEU A 89 -6.81 -1.93 11.02
CA LEU A 89 -7.25 -0.91 11.98
C LEU A 89 -7.72 -1.58 13.29
N GLY A 90 -8.48 -2.67 13.19
CA GLY A 90 -8.90 -3.47 14.34
C GLY A 90 -7.73 -4.19 15.03
N LEU A 91 -6.81 -4.78 14.26
CA LEU A 91 -5.64 -5.49 14.79
C LEU A 91 -4.66 -4.58 15.54
N LEU A 92 -4.59 -3.30 15.16
CA LEU A 92 -3.71 -2.31 15.74
C LEU A 92 -4.39 -1.44 16.82
N GLY A 93 -5.69 -1.61 17.05
CA GLY A 93 -6.45 -0.77 17.98
C GLY A 93 -6.45 0.71 17.59
N LEU A 94 -6.37 1.00 16.30
CA LEU A 94 -6.37 2.38 15.81
C LEU A 94 -7.76 3.01 16.01
N PRO A 95 -7.84 4.33 16.20
CA PRO A 95 -9.12 5.02 16.29
C PRO A 95 -9.97 4.77 15.03
N PRO A 96 -11.28 4.50 15.12
CA PRO A 96 -12.15 4.33 13.96
C PRO A 96 -12.18 5.54 13.01
N SER A 97 -11.76 6.71 13.49
CA SER A 97 -11.58 7.95 12.72
C SER A 97 -10.33 7.95 11.81
N THR A 98 -9.50 6.90 11.83
CA THR A 98 -8.28 6.80 11.02
C THR A 98 -8.60 6.75 9.52
N LYS A 99 -7.97 7.64 8.75
CA LYS A 99 -8.17 7.79 7.29
C LYS A 99 -7.33 6.77 6.50
N ARG A 100 -7.90 6.16 5.45
CA ARG A 100 -7.39 4.96 4.72
C ARG A 100 -7.45 5.10 3.18
N ALA A 101 -6.57 4.42 2.42
CA ALA A 101 -6.44 4.46 0.94
C ALA A 101 -6.03 3.11 0.26
N MET A 102 -6.62 2.67 -0.88
CA MET A 102 -6.34 1.41 -1.67
C MET A 102 -6.86 1.36 -3.18
N VAL A 103 -6.12 1.89 -4.17
CA VAL A 103 -6.21 1.92 -5.69
C VAL A 103 -7.50 1.68 -6.57
N GLU A 104 -8.61 1.00 -6.21
CA GLU A 104 -9.95 1.16 -6.91
C GLU A 104 -10.69 2.41 -6.37
N ILE A 105 -9.88 3.42 -6.04
CA ILE A 105 -10.04 4.09 -4.75
C ILE A 105 -10.27 5.56 -4.83
N LEU A 106 -9.89 6.23 -5.92
CA LEU A 106 -9.89 7.68 -5.88
C LEU A 106 -11.32 8.22 -5.80
N ASP A 107 -12.25 7.67 -6.60
CA ASP A 107 -13.67 8.04 -6.54
C ASP A 107 -14.33 7.64 -5.22
N ARG A 108 -13.98 6.46 -4.70
CA ARG A 108 -14.53 5.95 -3.44
C ARG A 108 -13.94 6.65 -2.21
N MET A 109 -12.68 7.09 -2.26
CA MET A 109 -12.04 7.94 -1.24
C MET A 109 -12.62 9.34 -1.27
N GLU A 110 -12.77 9.93 -2.46
CA GLU A 110 -13.41 11.23 -2.61
C GLU A 110 -14.82 11.21 -1.99
N SER A 111 -15.62 10.19 -2.33
CA SER A 111 -16.98 10.03 -1.80
C SER A 111 -17.03 9.68 -0.31
N LYS A 112 -16.27 8.70 0.17
CA LYS A 112 -16.32 8.28 1.59
C LYS A 112 -15.71 9.27 2.56
N LEU A 113 -14.66 9.97 2.14
CA LEU A 113 -13.92 10.90 3.00
C LEU A 113 -14.35 12.36 2.78
N GLY A 114 -15.31 12.60 1.86
CA GLY A 114 -15.76 13.93 1.50
C GLY A 114 -14.62 14.83 1.03
N LEU A 115 -13.65 14.25 0.31
CA LEU A 115 -12.51 15.02 -0.17
C LEU A 115 -12.97 15.92 -1.31
N GLY A 116 -12.42 17.12 -1.37
CA GLY A 116 -12.52 17.92 -2.58
C GLY A 116 -11.81 17.20 -3.73
N LYS A 117 -12.34 17.39 -4.94
CA LYS A 117 -11.83 16.78 -6.19
C LYS A 117 -10.34 17.05 -6.40
N GLU A 118 -9.85 18.18 -5.90
CA GLU A 118 -8.46 18.60 -5.99
C GLU A 118 -7.49 17.67 -5.26
N LYS A 119 -7.94 16.97 -4.20
CA LYS A 119 -7.05 16.17 -3.34
C LYS A 119 -6.42 14.96 -3.99
N LEU A 120 -7.04 14.45 -5.05
CA LEU A 120 -6.59 13.26 -5.77
C LEU A 120 -6.26 13.60 -7.23
N GLU A 121 -6.19 14.88 -7.56
CA GLU A 121 -6.10 15.39 -8.93
C GLU A 121 -4.81 14.91 -9.62
N ALA A 122 -3.65 15.01 -8.94
CA ALA A 122 -2.38 14.49 -9.47
C ALA A 122 -2.40 12.96 -9.66
N SER A 123 -3.03 12.23 -8.74
CA SER A 123 -3.18 10.77 -8.84
C SER A 123 -4.09 10.36 -10.01
N ARG A 124 -5.17 11.10 -10.25
CA ARG A 124 -6.07 10.90 -11.40
C ARG A 124 -5.37 11.22 -12.71
N ALA A 125 -4.62 12.31 -12.77
CA ALA A 125 -3.88 12.72 -13.97
C ALA A 125 -2.85 11.66 -14.39
N VAL A 126 -2.05 11.16 -13.45
CA VAL A 126 -1.08 10.09 -13.71
C VAL A 126 -1.76 8.82 -14.23
N MET A 127 -2.88 8.40 -13.61
CA MET A 127 -3.59 7.22 -14.09
C MET A 127 -4.25 7.42 -15.45
N ALA A 128 -4.72 8.64 -15.76
CA ALA A 128 -5.29 8.96 -17.08
C ALA A 128 -4.23 8.94 -18.19
N GLN A 129 -3.00 9.40 -17.89
CA GLN A 129 -1.91 9.48 -18.88
C GLN A 129 -1.15 8.17 -19.04
N TYR A 130 -0.89 7.45 -17.94
CA TYR A 130 0.02 6.31 -17.91
C TYR A 130 -0.66 4.98 -17.55
N GLY A 131 -1.94 5.01 -17.19
CA GLY A 131 -2.63 3.85 -16.63
C GLY A 131 -2.11 3.47 -15.24
N ASN A 132 -2.58 2.34 -14.70
CA ASN A 132 -2.08 1.83 -13.42
C ASN A 132 -0.73 1.12 -13.62
N THR A 133 0.36 1.88 -13.49
CA THR A 133 1.73 1.35 -13.60
C THR A 133 2.22 0.61 -12.34
N ARG A 134 1.32 0.30 -11.39
CA ARG A 134 1.63 -0.33 -10.09
C ARG A 134 2.55 0.58 -9.25
N SER A 135 3.63 0.06 -8.67
CA SER A 135 4.43 0.80 -7.69
C SER A 135 5.12 2.05 -8.25
N SER A 136 5.38 2.14 -9.56
CA SER A 136 5.94 3.36 -10.17
C SER A 136 4.97 4.54 -10.17
N CYS A 137 3.66 4.31 -9.99
CA CYS A 137 2.68 5.38 -9.88
C CYS A 137 3.06 6.41 -8.81
N VAL A 138 3.69 5.99 -7.70
CA VAL A 138 4.03 6.92 -6.62
C VAL A 138 5.06 7.96 -7.04
N VAL A 139 6.05 7.57 -7.85
CA VAL A 139 7.09 8.48 -8.36
C VAL A 139 6.49 9.43 -9.39
N LEU A 140 5.63 8.90 -10.28
CA LEU A 140 4.92 9.70 -11.27
C LEU A 140 3.97 10.72 -10.62
N VAL A 141 3.28 10.35 -9.54
CA VAL A 141 2.40 11.26 -8.79
C VAL A 141 3.21 12.35 -8.10
N MET A 142 4.33 12.02 -7.46
CA MET A 142 5.19 13.03 -6.84
C MET A 142 5.77 14.01 -7.87
N GLU A 143 6.14 13.53 -9.06
CA GLU A 143 6.60 14.40 -10.15
C GLU A 143 5.49 15.30 -10.68
N GLU A 144 4.27 14.78 -10.86
CA GLU A 144 3.13 15.59 -11.30
C GLU A 144 2.76 16.65 -10.25
N MET A 145 2.78 16.29 -8.96
CA MET A 145 2.59 17.24 -7.84
C MET A 145 3.65 18.34 -7.86
N ARG A 146 4.93 18.00 -8.05
CA ARG A 146 6.02 18.97 -8.15
C ARG A 146 5.79 19.93 -9.31
N ARG A 147 5.51 19.41 -10.51
CA ARG A 147 5.30 20.21 -11.72
C ARG A 147 4.13 21.19 -11.56
N TRP A 148 2.99 20.71 -11.05
CA TRP A 148 1.83 21.58 -10.84
C TRP A 148 2.05 22.62 -9.75
N SER A 149 2.82 22.26 -8.71
CA SER A 149 3.17 23.21 -7.67
C SER A 149 4.03 24.35 -8.22
N GLU A 150 4.93 24.06 -9.16
CA GLU A 150 5.73 25.07 -9.87
C GLU A 150 4.86 25.94 -10.78
N GLU A 151 4.02 25.31 -11.61
CA GLU A 151 3.11 26.00 -12.53
C GLU A 151 2.12 26.91 -11.79
N ARG A 152 1.65 26.50 -10.60
CA ARG A 152 0.69 27.23 -9.77
C ARG A 152 1.35 28.17 -8.75
N GLY A 153 2.69 28.25 -8.71
CA GLY A 153 3.43 29.10 -7.77
C GLY A 153 3.17 28.78 -6.29
N LEU A 154 3.00 27.50 -5.97
CA LEU A 154 2.74 27.05 -4.60
C LEU A 154 4.02 27.06 -3.77
N ARG A 155 3.86 27.15 -2.45
CA ARG A 155 4.97 27.28 -1.49
C ARG A 155 5.99 26.13 -1.54
N THR A 156 5.55 24.93 -1.88
CA THR A 156 6.40 23.72 -1.86
C THR A 156 6.05 22.79 -3.02
N ALA A 157 6.99 21.92 -3.37
CA ALA A 157 6.83 20.84 -4.36
C ALA A 157 5.75 19.80 -4.00
N GLY A 158 5.24 19.83 -2.77
CA GLY A 158 4.17 18.95 -2.28
C GLY A 158 2.82 19.64 -2.26
N GLU A 159 2.47 20.40 -3.30
CA GLU A 159 1.20 21.15 -3.41
C GLU A 159 1.01 22.17 -2.27
N GLY A 160 2.10 22.84 -1.87
CA GLY A 160 2.10 23.79 -0.77
C GLY A 160 2.11 23.18 0.64
N LEU A 161 2.20 21.85 0.74
CA LEU A 161 2.33 21.09 2.00
C LEU A 161 3.79 20.69 2.27
N ASP A 162 4.18 20.55 3.54
CA ASP A 162 5.60 20.36 3.90
C ASP A 162 6.04 18.92 4.10
N MET A 163 5.12 18.04 4.50
CA MET A 163 5.44 16.67 4.95
C MET A 163 4.55 15.64 4.25
N GLY A 164 5.13 14.51 3.90
CA GLY A 164 4.43 13.37 3.30
C GLY A 164 4.95 12.05 3.85
N MET A 165 4.23 10.97 3.55
CA MET A 165 4.66 9.61 3.86
C MET A 165 4.34 8.72 2.67
N LEU A 166 5.33 7.97 2.23
CA LEU A 166 5.23 6.98 1.18
C LEU A 166 5.26 5.60 1.81
N VAL A 167 4.29 4.76 1.43
CA VAL A 167 4.25 3.36 1.87
C VAL A 167 4.10 2.48 0.64
N GLY A 168 5.08 1.62 0.41
CA GLY A 168 5.13 0.65 -0.67
C GLY A 168 4.98 -0.78 -0.13
N PHE A 169 4.25 -1.62 -0.86
CA PHE A 169 4.11 -3.04 -0.51
C PHE A 169 4.58 -3.91 -1.68
N GLY A 170 5.52 -4.80 -1.39
CA GLY A 170 6.16 -5.70 -2.34
C GLY A 170 5.58 -7.12 -2.34
N PRO A 171 5.96 -7.94 -3.33
CA PRO A 171 5.60 -9.35 -3.35
C PRO A 171 6.14 -10.08 -2.11
N GLY A 172 5.33 -10.97 -1.54
CA GLY A 172 5.68 -11.64 -0.29
C GLY A 172 5.37 -10.82 0.97
N LEU A 173 4.49 -9.81 0.86
CA LEU A 173 4.04 -8.95 1.96
C LEU A 173 5.15 -8.13 2.63
N THR A 174 6.18 -7.78 1.89
CA THR A 174 7.17 -6.80 2.36
C THR A 174 6.58 -5.40 2.32
N VAL A 175 6.91 -4.57 3.30
CA VAL A 175 6.50 -3.16 3.36
C VAL A 175 7.73 -2.27 3.46
N GLU A 176 7.74 -1.18 2.71
CA GLU A 176 8.74 -0.13 2.76
C GLU A 176 8.03 1.18 3.07
N THR A 177 8.56 1.97 4.01
CA THR A 177 7.97 3.25 4.42
C THR A 177 9.02 4.34 4.44
N ILE A 178 8.68 5.49 3.88
CA ILE A 178 9.58 6.65 3.78
C ILE A 178 8.80 7.90 4.21
N VAL A 179 9.36 8.68 5.13
CA VAL A 179 8.87 10.03 5.44
C VAL A 179 9.51 11.01 4.46
N LEU A 180 8.67 11.83 3.84
CA LEU A 180 9.07 12.80 2.83
C LEU A 180 8.95 14.22 3.39
N ARG A 181 9.91 15.08 3.04
CA ARG A 181 9.84 16.52 3.25
C ARG A 181 9.78 17.19 1.88
N ALA A 182 8.73 17.96 1.64
CA ALA A 182 8.58 18.74 0.43
C ALA A 182 9.55 19.92 0.45
N LEU A 183 10.22 20.15 -0.68
CA LEU A 183 11.14 21.27 -0.83
C LEU A 183 10.37 22.55 -1.18
N PRO A 184 10.86 23.73 -0.76
CA PRO A 184 10.34 25.00 -1.24
C PRO A 184 10.47 25.12 -2.76
N ILE A 185 9.50 25.77 -3.40
CA ILE A 185 9.61 26.20 -4.79
C ILE A 185 10.12 27.63 -4.76
N ASN A 186 11.32 27.84 -5.32
CA ASN A 186 11.93 29.17 -5.45
C ASN A 186 11.41 29.87 -6.71
#